data_AF-A0A0M7A5E9-F1
#
_entry.id   AF-A0A0M7A5E9-F1
#
_cell.length_a   1.000
_cell.length_b   1.000
_cell.length_c   1.000
_cell.angle_alpha   90.00
_cell.angle_beta   90.00
_cell.angle_gamma   90.00
#
_symmetry.space_group_name_H-M   'P 1'
#
loop_
_entity.id
_entity.type
_entity.pdbx_description
1 polymer ?
#
loop_
_entity_poly.entity_id
_entity_poly.type
_entity_poly.pdbx_seq_one_letter_code
_entity_poly.pdbx_strand_id
1 'polypeptide(L)'
;MTVETISMNRRGFLGGAMTGGAALGAASALSLVPATAHAAAPLAGSPMAGALRRKVGNFEVTALLDGYLQLGPELIVGYEEETAAKLRKAAFIESQALTGPVNAYLVNTGDKLVLIDAGTSDKMGPTLGHLGSALSAAGVTPEQIDAVLITHMHPDHLFGVLTPTGEKAFPNAELLLPELDNIFWYDDAAMNAAPEQFKPFFLGARASADAYKSTQTLFNPGKEVFPGITAKALPGHTPGHVGFVIESNGEQLIIAADIIHATTYQFENPEWAIAFDIDPAQAIETRKKFFDEISADRVMFAGMHIPFPGFGYLAKQGDGYRFVAADWPYTF
;
A
#
# COMPACT_ATOMS: atom_id res chain seq x y z
N MET A 1 6.33 -54.06 -22.95
CA MET A 1 5.11 -53.40 -23.44
C MET A 1 5.32 -51.91 -23.32
N THR A 2 5.77 -51.32 -24.39
CA THR A 2 5.89 -49.87 -24.63
C THR A 2 4.83 -49.48 -25.64
N VAL A 3 4.34 -48.25 -25.55
CA VAL A 3 3.58 -47.42 -26.53
C VAL A 3 2.51 -46.66 -25.73
N GLU A 4 2.24 -45.36 -25.90
CA GLU A 4 2.89 -44.21 -26.51
C GLU A 4 2.08 -43.01 -25.99
N THR A 5 2.76 -41.90 -25.73
CA THR A 5 2.18 -40.59 -25.43
C THR A 5 1.46 -40.03 -26.67
N ILE A 6 0.16 -39.74 -26.52
CA ILE A 6 -0.65 -39.06 -27.54
C ILE A 6 -0.32 -37.57 -27.54
N SER A 7 0.35 -37.12 -28.60
CA SER A 7 0.47 -35.73 -29.01
C SER A 7 -0.72 -35.41 -29.94
N MET A 8 -1.56 -34.45 -29.57
CA MET A 8 -2.56 -33.89 -30.49
C MET A 8 -2.36 -32.40 -30.68
N ASN A 9 -2.01 -32.08 -31.92
CA ASN A 9 -1.67 -30.78 -32.44
C ASN A 9 -2.95 -29.93 -32.65
N ARG A 10 -2.86 -28.64 -32.32
CA ARG A 10 -3.94 -27.65 -32.45
C ARG A 10 -4.10 -27.25 -33.92
N ARG A 11 -4.82 -28.03 -34.74
CA ARG A 11 -5.34 -27.59 -36.04
C ARG A 11 -6.34 -28.62 -36.57
N GLY A 12 -7.62 -28.28 -36.49
CA GLY A 12 -8.66 -28.96 -37.27
C GLY A 12 -9.95 -29.18 -36.50
N PHE A 13 -10.84 -28.19 -36.48
CA PHE A 13 -12.28 -28.47 -36.51
C PHE A 13 -13.11 -27.24 -36.90
N LEU A 14 -13.14 -26.88 -38.19
CA LEU A 14 -14.27 -26.15 -38.78
C LEU A 14 -14.39 -26.57 -40.24
N GLY A 15 -15.07 -27.69 -40.44
CA GLY A 15 -15.43 -28.23 -41.75
C GLY A 15 -16.78 -28.95 -41.60
N GLY A 16 -17.86 -28.18 -41.43
CA GLY A 16 -19.22 -28.66 -41.35
C GLY A 16 -20.00 -28.24 -42.59
N ALA A 17 -20.46 -29.24 -43.35
CA ALA A 17 -20.99 -29.17 -44.70
C ALA A 17 -22.37 -28.50 -44.83
N MET A 18 -22.57 -27.82 -45.97
CA MET A 18 -23.86 -27.40 -46.50
C MET A 18 -24.62 -28.60 -47.10
N THR A 19 -25.92 -28.73 -46.80
CA THR A 19 -26.88 -29.36 -47.72
C THR A 19 -28.24 -28.68 -47.65
N GLY A 20 -28.75 -28.29 -48.83
CA GLY A 20 -30.17 -28.31 -49.17
C GLY A 20 -30.94 -26.99 -49.12
N GLY A 21 -31.36 -26.51 -50.30
CA GLY A 21 -32.55 -25.64 -50.42
C GLY A 21 -32.41 -24.48 -51.41
N ALA A 22 -32.74 -24.72 -52.68
CA ALA A 22 -32.84 -23.69 -53.71
C ALA A 22 -34.09 -22.83 -53.50
N ALA A 23 -33.90 -21.51 -53.36
CA ALA A 23 -34.93 -20.51 -53.62
C ALA A 23 -34.26 -19.26 -54.22
N LEU A 24 -34.67 -18.93 -55.46
CA LEU A 24 -34.28 -17.75 -56.21
C LEU A 24 -34.79 -16.50 -55.49
N GLY A 25 -33.92 -15.87 -54.70
CA GLY A 25 -34.04 -14.49 -54.27
C GLY A 25 -32.85 -13.72 -54.81
N ALA A 26 -33.08 -12.56 -55.42
CA ALA A 26 -32.03 -11.64 -55.84
C ALA A 26 -31.26 -11.14 -54.61
N ALA A 27 -30.34 -11.96 -54.10
CA ALA A 27 -29.38 -11.56 -53.10
C ALA A 27 -28.41 -10.62 -53.79
N SER A 28 -28.60 -9.32 -53.58
CA SER A 28 -27.54 -8.35 -53.71
C SER A 28 -26.31 -8.96 -53.05
N ALA A 29 -25.27 -9.26 -53.83
CA ALA A 29 -23.99 -9.64 -53.27
C ALA A 29 -23.50 -8.41 -52.49
N LEU A 30 -23.90 -8.31 -51.21
CA LEU A 30 -23.14 -7.55 -50.24
C LEU A 30 -21.80 -8.27 -50.21
N SER A 31 -20.87 -7.77 -51.03
CA SER A 31 -19.46 -7.99 -50.84
C SER A 31 -19.16 -7.54 -49.42
N LEU A 32 -19.20 -8.48 -48.48
CA LEU A 32 -18.56 -8.35 -47.19
C LEU A 32 -17.07 -8.29 -47.51
N VAL A 33 -16.61 -7.11 -47.92
CA VAL A 33 -15.19 -6.79 -47.88
C VAL A 33 -14.83 -7.01 -46.41
N PRO A 34 -13.94 -7.96 -46.08
CA PRO A 34 -13.51 -8.09 -44.70
C PRO A 34 -12.92 -6.73 -44.32
N ALA A 35 -13.60 -6.02 -43.42
CA ALA A 35 -13.05 -4.83 -42.84
C ALA A 35 -11.75 -5.26 -42.19
N THR A 36 -10.63 -4.85 -42.77
CA THR A 36 -9.32 -5.07 -42.16
C THR A 36 -9.38 -4.35 -40.83
N ALA A 37 -9.47 -5.12 -39.74
CA ALA A 37 -9.42 -4.55 -38.41
C ALA A 37 -8.10 -3.80 -38.29
N HIS A 38 -8.16 -2.47 -38.23
CA HIS A 38 -7.01 -1.63 -37.93
C HIS A 38 -6.72 -1.77 -36.43
N ALA A 39 -6.12 -2.89 -36.06
CA ALA A 39 -5.82 -3.28 -34.68
C ALA A 39 -4.59 -2.55 -34.09
N ALA A 40 -4.06 -1.52 -34.77
CA ALA A 40 -2.97 -0.72 -34.23
C ALA A 40 -3.56 0.27 -33.21
N ALA A 41 -3.11 0.14 -31.96
CA ALA A 41 -3.39 1.09 -30.89
C ALA A 41 -2.08 1.77 -30.44
N PRO A 42 -2.13 3.03 -29.98
CA PRO A 42 -0.99 3.66 -29.33
C PRO A 42 -0.55 2.87 -28.10
N LEU A 43 0.75 2.88 -27.79
CA LEU A 43 1.23 2.36 -26.51
C LEU A 43 0.65 3.21 -25.38
N ALA A 44 0.03 2.55 -24.38
CA ALA A 44 -0.63 3.23 -23.26
C ALA A 44 0.34 3.98 -22.32
N GLY A 45 1.64 3.65 -22.36
CA GLY A 45 2.73 4.40 -21.71
C GLY A 45 2.85 4.20 -20.20
N SER A 46 1.80 4.52 -19.44
CA SER A 46 1.84 4.52 -17.97
C SER A 46 1.24 3.25 -17.37
N PRO A 47 1.72 2.79 -16.19
CA PRO A 47 1.03 1.77 -15.41
C PRO A 47 -0.41 2.18 -15.09
N MET A 48 -1.28 1.20 -14.89
CA MET A 48 -2.62 1.46 -14.35
C MET A 48 -2.51 1.91 -12.90
N ALA A 49 -3.52 2.66 -12.43
CA ALA A 49 -3.61 3.04 -11.03
C ALA A 49 -3.57 1.80 -10.12
N GLY A 50 -2.76 1.86 -9.05
CA GLY A 50 -2.59 0.76 -8.13
C GLY A 50 -3.74 0.70 -7.12
N ALA A 51 -4.78 -0.06 -7.43
CA ALA A 51 -5.86 -0.38 -6.49
C ALA A 51 -6.09 -1.88 -6.47
N LEU A 52 -6.00 -2.51 -5.29
CA LEU A 52 -6.25 -3.94 -5.11
C LEU A 52 -7.08 -4.17 -3.87
N ARG A 53 -8.27 -4.75 -4.07
CA ARG A 53 -9.21 -5.04 -2.99
C ARG A 53 -9.08 -6.48 -2.55
N ARG A 54 -9.31 -6.74 -1.26
CA ARG A 54 -9.56 -8.06 -0.69
C ARG A 54 -10.63 -8.00 0.40
N LYS A 55 -11.15 -9.16 0.79
CA LYS A 55 -11.97 -9.30 2.00
C LYS A 55 -11.13 -9.55 3.25
N VAL A 56 -11.65 -9.09 4.38
CA VAL A 56 -11.28 -9.48 5.74
C VAL A 56 -12.60 -9.74 6.47
N GLY A 57 -13.03 -10.99 6.55
CA GLY A 57 -14.36 -11.35 7.01
C GLY A 57 -15.45 -10.66 6.19
N ASN A 58 -16.25 -9.81 6.84
CA ASN A 58 -17.32 -9.04 6.18
C ASN A 58 -16.84 -7.69 5.63
N PHE A 59 -15.61 -7.26 5.96
CA PHE A 59 -15.06 -5.99 5.50
C PHE A 59 -14.37 -6.14 4.15
N GLU A 60 -14.32 -5.03 3.40
CA GLU A 60 -13.46 -4.91 2.23
C GLU A 60 -12.27 -4.00 2.56
N VAL A 61 -11.06 -4.45 2.27
CA VAL A 61 -9.84 -3.65 2.41
C VAL A 61 -9.21 -3.47 1.03
N THR A 62 -9.01 -2.22 0.62
CA THR A 62 -8.39 -1.86 -0.67
C THR A 62 -7.04 -1.22 -0.42
N ALA A 63 -5.96 -1.85 -0.89
CA ALA A 63 -4.66 -1.21 -0.99
C ALA A 63 -4.70 -0.18 -2.13
N LEU A 64 -4.17 1.01 -1.87
CA LEU A 64 -4.11 2.13 -2.81
C LEU A 64 -2.66 2.60 -2.91
N LEU A 65 -2.13 2.69 -4.13
CA LEU A 65 -0.75 3.11 -4.37
C LEU A 65 -0.70 4.61 -4.62
N ASP A 66 -0.04 5.35 -3.73
CA ASP A 66 0.28 6.77 -3.94
C ASP A 66 1.49 6.95 -4.87
N GLY A 67 2.37 5.96 -4.95
CA GLY A 67 3.54 5.98 -5.82
C GLY A 67 4.74 5.29 -5.18
N TYR A 68 5.94 5.84 -5.41
CA TYR A 68 7.16 5.29 -4.84
C TYR A 68 8.24 6.34 -4.54
N LEU A 69 9.10 5.96 -3.59
CA LEU A 69 10.33 6.61 -3.17
C LEU A 69 11.54 5.77 -3.61
N GLN A 70 12.71 6.43 -3.69
CA GLN A 70 13.99 5.76 -3.85
C GLN A 70 14.75 5.82 -2.52
N LEU A 71 15.03 4.64 -1.97
CA LEU A 71 15.70 4.46 -0.68
C LEU A 71 17.17 4.08 -0.93
N GLY A 72 18.06 5.07 -0.85
CA GLY A 72 19.49 4.85 -0.97
C GLY A 72 20.12 4.18 0.27
N PRO A 73 21.31 3.58 0.13
CA PRO A 73 22.02 2.94 1.24
C PRO A 73 22.31 3.89 2.41
N GLU A 74 22.47 5.19 2.15
CA GLU A 74 22.69 6.23 3.15
C GLU A 74 21.52 6.42 4.13
N LEU A 75 20.32 5.94 3.77
CA LEU A 75 19.14 5.97 4.64
C LEU A 75 19.07 4.75 5.56
N ILE A 76 19.88 3.72 5.32
CA ILE A 76 19.82 2.46 6.08
C ILE A 76 20.84 2.50 7.22
N VAL A 77 20.37 2.52 8.45
CA VAL A 77 21.22 2.49 9.64
C VAL A 77 21.60 1.03 9.95
N GLY A 78 22.90 0.77 10.09
CA GLY A 78 23.42 -0.60 10.22
C GLY A 78 23.72 -1.27 8.86
N TYR A 79 23.71 -0.51 7.76
CA TYR A 79 23.99 -1.02 6.42
C TYR A 79 25.38 -1.62 6.28
N GLU A 80 25.44 -2.88 5.87
CA GLU A 80 26.67 -3.60 5.51
C GLU A 80 26.66 -3.98 4.03
N GLU A 81 27.56 -3.39 3.23
CA GLU A 81 27.54 -3.51 1.76
C GLU A 81 27.63 -4.96 1.28
N GLU A 82 28.44 -5.82 1.91
CA GLU A 82 28.56 -7.22 1.50
C GLU A 82 27.23 -7.97 1.67
N THR A 83 26.55 -7.77 2.80
CA THR A 83 25.24 -8.37 3.09
C THR A 83 24.17 -7.78 2.16
N ALA A 84 24.12 -6.45 2.03
CA ALA A 84 23.17 -5.76 1.16
C ALA A 84 23.31 -6.18 -0.31
N ALA A 85 24.54 -6.31 -0.83
CA ALA A 85 24.79 -6.75 -2.19
C ALA A 85 24.31 -8.20 -2.44
N LYS A 86 24.48 -9.10 -1.46
CA LYS A 86 23.93 -10.47 -1.55
C LYS A 86 22.40 -10.46 -1.60
N LEU A 87 21.75 -9.66 -0.75
CA LEU A 87 20.29 -9.55 -0.70
C LEU A 87 19.74 -8.94 -1.99
N ARG A 88 20.32 -7.85 -2.48
CA ARG A 88 19.94 -7.25 -3.77
C ARG A 88 20.07 -8.24 -4.93
N LYS A 89 21.19 -8.97 -4.99
CA LYS A 89 21.41 -10.00 -6.02
C LYS A 89 20.36 -11.12 -5.94
N ALA A 90 20.02 -11.58 -4.74
CA ALA A 90 18.99 -12.60 -4.53
C ALA A 90 17.58 -12.09 -4.93
N ALA A 91 17.34 -10.79 -4.77
CA ALA A 91 16.10 -10.12 -5.15
C ALA A 91 16.07 -9.63 -6.61
N PHE A 92 17.10 -9.91 -7.42
CA PHE A 92 17.23 -9.43 -8.81
C PHE A 92 17.21 -7.89 -8.95
N ILE A 93 17.78 -7.18 -7.97
CA ILE A 93 17.87 -5.72 -7.95
C ILE A 93 19.29 -5.30 -8.34
N GLU A 94 19.42 -4.58 -9.46
CA GLU A 94 20.72 -4.07 -9.94
C GLU A 94 21.12 -2.76 -9.26
N SER A 95 20.15 -1.86 -9.06
CA SER A 95 20.34 -0.56 -8.40
C SER A 95 20.81 -0.71 -6.95
N GLN A 96 21.56 0.26 -6.43
CA GLN A 96 21.82 0.36 -4.98
C GLN A 96 20.62 0.93 -4.22
N ALA A 97 19.92 1.90 -4.83
CA ALA A 97 18.68 2.41 -4.26
C ALA A 97 17.54 1.40 -4.46
N LEU A 98 16.81 1.14 -3.38
CA LEU A 98 15.60 0.32 -3.40
C LEU A 98 14.38 1.17 -3.70
N THR A 99 13.47 0.65 -4.52
CA THR A 99 12.16 1.28 -4.71
C THR A 99 11.25 0.93 -3.53
N GLY A 100 10.90 1.93 -2.71
CA GLY A 100 9.92 1.80 -1.63
C GLY A 100 8.56 2.36 -2.08
N PRO A 101 7.48 1.57 -2.16
CA PRO A 101 6.16 2.11 -2.48
C PRO A 101 5.64 2.99 -1.35
N VAL A 102 4.63 3.81 -1.62
CA VAL A 102 3.80 4.47 -0.59
C VAL A 102 2.38 3.96 -0.78
N ASN A 103 1.94 3.09 0.11
CA ASN A 103 0.59 2.51 0.12
C ASN A 103 -0.28 3.21 1.16
N ALA A 104 -1.55 3.39 0.84
CA ALA A 104 -2.63 3.67 1.78
C ALA A 104 -3.65 2.54 1.75
N TYR A 105 -4.52 2.44 2.76
CA TYR A 105 -5.51 1.36 2.85
C TYR A 105 -6.92 1.89 3.13
N LEU A 106 -7.85 1.58 2.24
CA LEU A 106 -9.26 1.93 2.40
C LEU A 106 -10.03 0.74 2.98
N VAL A 107 -10.68 0.91 4.12
CA VAL A 107 -11.48 -0.09 4.81
C VAL A 107 -12.96 0.28 4.69
N ASN A 108 -13.71 -0.54 3.98
CA ASN A 108 -15.17 -0.49 3.96
C ASN A 108 -15.72 -1.53 4.93
N THR A 109 -16.33 -1.04 6.02
CA THR A 109 -16.93 -1.89 7.05
C THR A 109 -18.39 -2.27 6.76
N GLY A 110 -18.97 -1.72 5.69
CA GLY A 110 -20.41 -1.76 5.40
C GLY A 110 -21.18 -0.57 5.98
N ASP A 111 -20.75 -0.07 7.14
CA ASP A 111 -21.34 1.09 7.82
C ASP A 111 -20.52 2.37 7.65
N LYS A 112 -19.20 2.21 7.51
CA LYS A 112 -18.20 3.30 7.40
C LYS A 112 -17.17 3.01 6.34
N LEU A 113 -16.76 4.07 5.64
CA LEU A 113 -15.64 4.07 4.71
C LEU A 113 -14.45 4.85 5.30
N VAL A 114 -13.44 4.11 5.76
CA VAL A 114 -12.31 4.64 6.51
C VAL A 114 -11.03 4.52 5.70
N LEU A 115 -10.31 5.62 5.53
CA LEU A 115 -9.00 5.64 4.88
C LEU A 115 -7.89 5.60 5.94
N ILE A 116 -6.92 4.71 5.79
CA ILE A 116 -5.71 4.63 6.61
C ILE A 116 -4.56 5.20 5.81
N ASP A 117 -4.04 6.33 6.28
CA ASP A 117 -3.09 7.23 5.62
C ASP A 117 -3.55 7.79 4.27
N ALA A 118 -2.97 8.91 3.86
CA ALA A 118 -3.45 9.75 2.78
C ALA A 118 -2.41 10.04 1.69
N GLY A 119 -1.21 9.45 1.73
CA GLY A 119 -0.18 9.72 0.72
C GLY A 119 0.38 11.15 0.82
N THR A 120 1.03 11.63 -0.24
CA THR A 120 1.85 12.85 -0.18
C THR A 120 1.17 14.10 -0.73
N SER A 121 0.04 14.00 -1.42
CA SER A 121 -0.40 15.04 -2.36
C SER A 121 0.75 15.35 -3.35
N ASP A 122 0.99 16.62 -3.69
CA ASP A 122 2.13 17.06 -4.50
C ASP A 122 3.44 17.32 -3.72
N LYS A 123 3.51 16.94 -2.44
CA LYS A 123 4.58 17.40 -1.53
C LYS A 123 5.90 16.65 -1.63
N MET A 124 5.95 15.49 -2.29
CA MET A 124 7.16 14.64 -2.36
C MET A 124 7.60 14.29 -3.78
N GLY A 125 7.34 15.18 -4.74
CA GLY A 125 7.82 15.04 -6.11
C GLY A 125 6.94 14.16 -7.01
N PRO A 126 7.35 13.97 -8.28
CA PRO A 126 6.43 13.50 -9.33
C PRO A 126 6.17 11.99 -9.33
N THR A 127 6.92 11.21 -8.55
CA THR A 127 6.73 9.76 -8.44
C THR A 127 5.65 9.38 -7.42
N LEU A 128 5.07 10.37 -6.73
CA LEU A 128 4.07 10.24 -5.66
C LEU A 128 2.86 11.14 -5.94
N GLY A 129 1.86 11.15 -5.05
CA GLY A 129 0.64 11.93 -5.21
C GLY A 129 -0.43 11.27 -6.09
N HIS A 130 -0.31 9.95 -6.32
CA HIS A 130 -1.23 9.18 -7.17
C HIS A 130 -2.42 8.60 -6.40
N LEU A 131 -2.55 8.84 -5.08
CA LEU A 131 -3.64 8.28 -4.26
C LEU A 131 -5.04 8.59 -4.82
N GLY A 132 -5.26 9.83 -5.30
CA GLY A 132 -6.54 10.22 -5.90
C GLY A 132 -6.92 9.37 -7.13
N SER A 133 -5.93 8.99 -7.94
CA SER A 133 -6.15 8.08 -9.08
C SER A 133 -6.46 6.65 -8.62
N ALA A 134 -5.80 6.18 -7.55
CA ALA A 134 -6.06 4.88 -6.96
C ALA A 134 -7.48 4.80 -6.34
N LEU A 135 -7.91 5.85 -5.62
CA LEU A 135 -9.28 5.97 -5.10
C LEU A 135 -10.32 5.95 -6.22
N SER A 136 -10.08 6.70 -7.29
CA SER A 136 -10.96 6.71 -8.47
C SER A 136 -11.04 5.32 -9.13
N ALA A 137 -9.92 4.61 -9.26
CA ALA A 137 -9.89 3.24 -9.76
C ALA A 137 -10.62 2.24 -8.82
N ALA A 138 -10.65 2.53 -7.53
CA ALA A 138 -11.45 1.82 -6.53
C ALA A 138 -12.95 2.20 -6.56
N GLY A 139 -13.36 3.16 -7.40
CA GLY A 139 -14.74 3.64 -7.51
C GLY A 139 -15.19 4.52 -6.34
N VAL A 140 -14.24 5.20 -5.68
CA VAL A 140 -14.47 5.99 -4.46
C VAL A 140 -14.09 7.44 -4.71
N THR A 141 -14.97 8.36 -4.32
CA THR A 141 -14.67 9.81 -4.31
C THR A 141 -14.24 10.26 -2.91
N PRO A 142 -13.44 11.33 -2.79
CA PRO A 142 -12.99 11.82 -1.48
C PRO A 142 -14.12 12.20 -0.52
N GLU A 143 -15.28 12.62 -1.03
CA GLU A 143 -16.46 13.00 -0.23
C GLU A 143 -17.15 11.81 0.43
N GLN A 144 -16.89 10.58 -0.05
CA GLN A 144 -17.45 9.36 0.53
C GLN A 144 -16.69 8.87 1.77
N ILE A 145 -15.50 9.41 2.01
CA ILE A 145 -14.65 8.98 3.13
C ILE A 145 -15.20 9.59 4.43
N ASP A 146 -15.60 8.73 5.36
CA ASP A 146 -16.12 9.11 6.68
C ASP A 146 -15.00 9.57 7.61
N ALA A 147 -13.84 8.93 7.52
CA ALA A 147 -12.72 9.16 8.42
C ALA A 147 -11.39 8.86 7.75
N VAL A 148 -10.36 9.64 8.12
CA VAL A 148 -8.97 9.38 7.79
C VAL A 148 -8.22 9.08 9.08
N LEU A 149 -7.80 7.83 9.23
CA LEU A 149 -6.95 7.33 10.31
C LEU A 149 -5.48 7.51 9.92
N ILE A 150 -4.73 8.27 10.72
CA ILE A 150 -3.30 8.48 10.47
C ILE A 150 -2.48 7.58 11.39
N THR A 151 -1.52 6.86 10.81
CA THR A 151 -0.61 5.99 11.56
C THR A 151 0.46 6.75 12.30
N HIS A 152 0.99 7.78 11.65
CA HIS A 152 1.93 8.77 12.17
C HIS A 152 1.98 9.97 11.22
N MET A 153 2.48 11.11 11.66
CA MET A 153 2.31 12.38 10.94
C MET A 153 3.46 12.71 9.96
N HIS A 154 4.08 11.70 9.35
CA HIS A 154 5.07 11.93 8.28
C HIS A 154 4.41 12.41 6.98
N PRO A 155 5.20 13.08 6.10
CA PRO A 155 4.69 13.70 4.88
C PRO A 155 3.91 12.77 3.96
N ASP A 156 4.41 11.56 3.74
CA ASP A 156 3.85 10.53 2.87
C ASP A 156 2.63 9.79 3.43
N HIS A 157 2.21 10.15 4.63
CA HIS A 157 1.06 9.58 5.31
C HIS A 157 -0.01 10.64 5.54
N LEU A 158 0.40 11.83 5.96
CA LEU A 158 -0.53 12.87 6.36
C LEU A 158 -0.74 13.94 5.29
N PHE A 159 0.23 14.28 4.45
CA PHE A 159 0.12 15.52 3.67
C PHE A 159 -0.93 15.45 2.56
N GLY A 160 -1.28 14.24 2.11
CA GLY A 160 -2.39 14.01 1.20
C GLY A 160 -3.78 14.31 1.74
N VAL A 161 -3.93 14.62 3.04
CA VAL A 161 -5.20 15.18 3.56
C VAL A 161 -5.46 16.60 3.05
N LEU A 162 -4.45 17.25 2.46
CA LEU A 162 -4.56 18.54 1.80
C LEU A 162 -4.39 18.41 0.28
N THR A 163 -5.19 19.17 -0.45
CA THR A 163 -4.98 19.40 -1.88
C THR A 163 -3.71 20.23 -2.12
N PRO A 164 -3.19 20.29 -3.36
CA PRO A 164 -2.10 21.21 -3.70
C PRO A 164 -2.39 22.68 -3.35
N THR A 165 -3.67 23.08 -3.37
CA THR A 165 -4.15 24.42 -3.01
C THR A 165 -4.25 24.65 -1.49
N GLY A 166 -4.05 23.62 -0.66
CA GLY A 166 -4.11 23.69 0.80
C GLY A 166 -5.52 23.50 1.37
N GLU A 167 -6.49 23.07 0.56
CA GLU A 167 -7.85 22.78 1.00
C GLU A 167 -7.94 21.33 1.50
N LYS A 168 -9.00 21.00 2.27
CA LYS A 168 -9.25 19.61 2.69
C LYS A 168 -9.47 18.72 1.46
N ALA A 169 -8.62 17.70 1.27
CA ALA A 169 -8.83 16.69 0.24
C ALA A 169 -10.05 15.80 0.54
N PHE A 170 -10.37 15.58 1.82
CA PHE A 170 -11.49 14.75 2.28
C PHE A 170 -12.47 15.61 3.10
N PRO A 171 -13.34 16.41 2.44
CA PRO A 171 -14.08 17.48 3.10
C PRO A 171 -15.10 17.01 4.17
N ASN A 172 -15.58 15.77 4.06
CA ASN A 172 -16.55 15.18 4.99
C ASN A 172 -15.91 14.33 6.10
N ALA A 173 -14.61 14.08 6.00
CA ALA A 173 -13.94 13.13 6.88
C ALA A 173 -13.60 13.75 8.25
N GLU A 174 -13.74 12.93 9.29
CA GLU A 174 -13.04 13.15 10.55
C GLU A 174 -11.55 12.77 10.40
N LEU A 175 -10.64 13.60 10.89
CA LEU A 175 -9.21 13.29 10.90
C LEU A 175 -8.81 12.77 12.28
N LEU A 176 -8.36 11.52 12.34
CA LEU A 176 -7.93 10.88 13.59
C LEU A 176 -6.41 10.80 13.62
N LEU A 177 -5.80 11.42 14.63
CA LEU A 177 -4.34 11.43 14.81
C LEU A 177 -3.93 10.74 16.12
N PRO A 178 -2.80 10.00 16.15
CA PRO A 178 -2.27 9.47 17.40
C PRO A 178 -1.85 10.63 18.30
N GLU A 179 -2.31 10.63 19.56
CA GLU A 179 -2.12 11.75 20.49
C GLU A 179 -0.63 12.06 20.73
N LEU A 180 0.19 11.02 20.94
CA LEU A 180 1.63 11.17 21.17
C LEU A 180 2.37 11.75 19.96
N ASP A 181 1.94 11.38 18.75
CA ASP A 181 2.52 11.96 17.54
C ASP A 181 2.12 13.44 17.42
N ASN A 182 0.83 13.75 17.62
CA ASN A 182 0.37 15.13 17.61
C ASN A 182 1.11 16.00 18.65
N ILE A 183 1.41 15.47 19.83
CA ILE A 183 2.23 16.18 20.83
C ILE A 183 3.65 16.44 20.28
N PHE A 184 4.31 15.42 19.73
CA PHE A 184 5.66 15.55 19.20
C PHE A 184 5.78 16.56 18.06
N TRP A 185 4.87 16.50 17.07
CA TRP A 185 4.94 17.36 15.89
C TRP A 185 4.59 18.83 16.19
N TYR A 186 3.92 19.12 17.30
CA TYR A 186 3.70 20.48 17.81
C TYR A 186 4.79 20.97 18.79
N ASP A 187 5.74 20.12 19.19
CA ASP A 187 6.82 20.52 20.08
C ASP A 187 7.88 21.34 19.31
N ASP A 188 7.98 22.64 19.65
CA ASP A 188 8.97 23.54 19.08
C ASP A 188 10.40 23.17 19.48
N ALA A 189 10.61 22.56 20.65
CA ALA A 189 11.94 22.08 21.04
C ALA A 189 12.36 20.91 20.15
N ALA A 190 11.46 19.96 19.88
CA ALA A 190 11.69 18.87 18.95
C ALA A 190 11.98 19.39 17.53
N MET A 191 11.17 20.32 17.02
CA MET A 191 11.40 20.94 15.70
C MET A 191 12.74 21.68 15.62
N ASN A 192 13.13 22.41 16.67
CA ASN A 192 14.39 23.16 16.70
C ASN A 192 15.62 22.25 16.80
N ALA A 193 15.49 21.10 17.46
CA ALA A 193 16.55 20.09 17.56
C ALA A 193 16.69 19.25 16.28
N ALA A 194 15.63 19.17 15.45
CA ALA A 194 15.65 18.42 14.21
C ALA A 194 16.64 19.02 13.19
N PRO A 195 17.30 18.16 12.38
CA PRO A 195 18.04 18.59 11.21
C PRO A 195 17.20 19.49 10.29
N GLU A 196 17.85 20.46 9.64
CA GLU A 196 17.16 21.49 8.84
C GLU A 196 16.24 20.89 7.77
N GLN A 197 16.67 19.79 7.13
CA GLN A 197 15.89 19.10 6.11
C GLN A 197 14.58 18.47 6.62
N PHE A 198 14.45 18.24 7.93
CA PHE A 198 13.26 17.64 8.54
C PHE A 198 12.31 18.66 9.18
N LYS A 199 12.72 19.93 9.33
CA LYS A 199 11.83 20.99 9.82
C LYS A 199 10.55 21.18 8.98
N PRO A 200 10.58 21.05 7.64
CA PRO A 200 9.35 21.05 6.85
C PRO A 200 8.35 19.97 7.23
N PHE A 201 8.78 18.85 7.84
CA PHE A 201 7.88 17.78 8.26
C PHE A 201 6.99 18.28 9.40
N PHE A 202 7.58 18.95 10.41
CA PHE A 202 6.83 19.58 11.51
C PHE A 202 5.83 20.62 11.00
N LEU A 203 6.27 21.51 10.11
CA LEU A 203 5.40 22.57 9.58
C LEU A 203 4.23 22.01 8.76
N GLY A 204 4.50 21.04 7.89
CA GLY A 204 3.44 20.41 7.10
C GLY A 204 2.50 19.57 7.97
N ALA A 205 3.01 18.86 8.97
CA ALA A 205 2.21 18.07 9.89
C ALA A 205 1.22 18.94 10.69
N ARG A 206 1.70 20.09 11.20
CA ARG A 206 0.86 21.11 11.85
C ARG A 206 -0.19 21.67 10.90
N ALA A 207 0.20 22.06 9.67
CA ALA A 207 -0.72 22.61 8.69
C ALA A 207 -1.84 21.62 8.31
N SER A 208 -1.48 20.35 8.09
CA SER A 208 -2.44 19.28 7.80
C SER A 208 -3.39 19.02 8.96
N ALA A 209 -2.89 18.94 10.20
CA ALA A 209 -3.71 18.75 11.38
C ALA A 209 -4.65 19.95 11.64
N ASP A 210 -4.12 21.18 11.55
CA ASP A 210 -4.86 22.42 11.79
C ASP A 210 -5.98 22.63 10.78
N ALA A 211 -5.80 22.22 9.52
CA ALA A 211 -6.86 22.30 8.51
C ALA A 211 -8.11 21.50 8.89
N TYR A 212 -7.96 20.42 9.67
CA TYR A 212 -9.05 19.58 10.17
C TYR A 212 -9.43 19.86 11.61
N LYS A 213 -8.92 20.93 12.24
CA LYS A 213 -9.04 21.13 13.70
C LYS A 213 -10.46 21.03 14.27
N SER A 214 -11.47 21.47 13.53
CA SER A 214 -12.88 21.40 13.94
C SER A 214 -13.50 20.00 13.85
N THR A 215 -12.86 19.09 13.13
CA THR A 215 -13.29 17.71 12.87
C THR A 215 -12.11 16.75 13.09
N GLN A 216 -11.27 17.06 14.09
CA GLN A 216 -10.10 16.26 14.46
C GLN A 216 -10.38 15.54 15.79
N THR A 217 -9.97 14.27 15.87
CA THR A 217 -9.93 13.52 17.13
C THR A 217 -8.53 12.99 17.38
N LEU A 218 -8.04 13.17 18.61
CA LEU A 218 -6.81 12.53 19.06
C LEU A 218 -7.14 11.21 19.73
N PHE A 219 -6.37 10.16 19.44
CA PHE A 219 -6.58 8.84 20.03
C PHE A 219 -5.31 8.26 20.64
N ASN A 220 -5.51 7.32 21.56
CA ASN A 220 -4.45 6.50 22.15
C ASN A 220 -4.56 5.06 21.62
N PRO A 221 -3.45 4.34 21.42
CA PRO A 221 -3.47 2.93 21.03
C PRO A 221 -4.06 2.03 22.13
N GLY A 222 -4.42 0.81 21.75
CA GLY A 222 -5.01 -0.20 22.64
C GLY A 222 -6.52 -0.13 22.77
N LYS A 223 -7.17 0.75 22.00
CA LYS A 223 -8.63 0.89 21.93
C LYS A 223 -9.13 0.82 20.50
N GLU A 224 -10.37 0.42 20.37
CA GLU A 224 -11.13 0.49 19.13
C GLU A 224 -11.35 1.97 18.75
N VAL A 225 -10.95 2.34 17.53
CA VAL A 225 -11.16 3.69 16.96
C VAL A 225 -12.42 3.74 16.10
N PHE A 226 -12.78 2.61 15.48
CA PHE A 226 -14.05 2.36 14.79
C PHE A 226 -14.42 0.89 14.98
N PRO A 227 -15.70 0.50 14.92
CA PRO A 227 -16.11 -0.90 14.99
C PRO A 227 -15.29 -1.82 14.05
N GLY A 228 -14.60 -2.79 14.64
CA GLY A 228 -13.69 -3.73 13.95
C GLY A 228 -12.32 -3.16 13.58
N ILE A 229 -11.96 -1.95 14.05
CA ILE A 229 -10.68 -1.28 13.80
C ILE A 229 -10.06 -0.83 15.12
N THR A 230 -8.97 -1.47 15.53
CA THR A 230 -8.25 -1.18 16.79
C THR A 230 -6.87 -0.62 16.52
N ALA A 231 -6.51 0.48 17.18
CA ALA A 231 -5.16 1.03 17.09
C ALA A 231 -4.18 0.19 17.91
N LYS A 232 -3.08 -0.27 17.29
CA LYS A 232 -1.99 -1.04 17.91
C LYS A 232 -0.74 -0.18 18.01
N ALA A 233 -0.23 0.02 19.22
CA ALA A 233 1.01 0.77 19.43
C ALA A 233 2.19 0.07 18.74
N LEU A 234 2.91 0.80 17.90
CA LEU A 234 4.14 0.35 17.23
C LEU A 234 5.24 1.44 17.32
N PRO A 235 5.55 1.95 18.53
CA PRO A 235 6.37 3.16 18.68
C PRO A 235 7.82 2.94 18.24
N GLY A 236 8.50 4.05 17.94
CA GLY A 236 9.93 4.11 17.67
C GLY A 236 10.21 4.84 16.37
N HIS A 237 9.50 4.48 15.29
CA HIS A 237 9.57 5.23 14.03
C HIS A 237 9.21 6.70 14.25
N THR A 238 8.08 6.93 14.90
CA THR A 238 7.73 8.16 15.60
C THR A 238 7.23 7.81 17.00
N PRO A 239 7.15 8.77 17.95
CA PRO A 239 6.76 8.47 19.33
C PRO A 239 5.35 7.87 19.47
N GLY A 240 4.42 8.30 18.61
CA GLY A 240 3.03 7.86 18.58
C GLY A 240 2.71 6.96 17.40
N HIS A 241 3.69 6.35 16.75
CA HIS A 241 3.46 5.44 15.63
C HIS A 241 2.52 4.29 16.01
N VAL A 242 1.50 4.08 15.19
CA VAL A 242 0.51 3.01 15.37
C VAL A 242 0.26 2.24 14.08
N GLY A 243 -0.03 0.96 14.22
CA GLY A 243 -0.73 0.18 13.22
C GLY A 243 -2.24 0.09 13.52
N PHE A 244 -2.99 -0.49 12.61
CA PHE A 244 -4.42 -0.75 12.79
C PHE A 244 -4.73 -2.24 12.59
N VAL A 245 -5.35 -2.85 13.60
CA VAL A 245 -5.89 -4.20 13.53
C VAL A 245 -7.31 -4.12 12.99
N ILE A 246 -7.53 -4.72 11.83
CA ILE A 246 -8.82 -4.84 11.16
C ILE A 246 -9.35 -6.24 11.41
N GLU A 247 -10.48 -6.36 12.10
CA GLU A 247 -11.05 -7.64 12.48
C GLU A 247 -12.54 -7.70 12.17
N SER A 248 -12.96 -8.76 11.50
CA SER A 248 -14.37 -9.05 11.23
C SER A 248 -14.57 -10.55 11.10
N ASN A 249 -15.64 -11.08 11.73
CA ASN A 249 -16.05 -12.48 11.61
C ASN A 249 -14.91 -13.51 11.85
N GLY A 250 -14.01 -13.20 12.79
CA GLY A 250 -12.88 -14.07 13.15
C GLY A 250 -11.70 -14.04 12.16
N GLU A 251 -11.77 -13.22 11.11
CA GLU A 251 -10.64 -12.92 10.23
C GLU A 251 -9.98 -11.61 10.65
N GLN A 252 -8.65 -11.55 10.50
CA GLN A 252 -7.85 -10.42 10.95
C GLN A 252 -6.79 -10.03 9.90
N LEU A 253 -6.58 -8.72 9.77
CA LEU A 253 -5.49 -8.10 9.02
C LEU A 253 -4.88 -6.98 9.87
N ILE A 254 -3.55 -6.91 9.94
CA ILE A 254 -2.86 -5.79 10.60
C ILE A 254 -2.22 -4.88 9.56
N ILE A 255 -2.66 -3.62 9.47
CA ILE A 255 -1.94 -2.58 8.74
C ILE A 255 -0.85 -2.04 9.67
N ALA A 256 0.37 -2.50 9.47
CA ALA A 256 1.50 -2.28 10.38
C ALA A 256 2.27 -0.98 10.11
N ALA A 257 1.76 -0.11 9.24
CA ALA A 257 2.35 1.18 8.95
C ALA A 257 3.83 1.07 8.55
N ASP A 258 4.63 2.02 9.03
CA ASP A 258 6.09 2.13 8.87
C ASP A 258 6.89 1.24 9.81
N ILE A 259 6.37 0.05 10.13
CA ILE A 259 7.16 -0.95 10.86
C ILE A 259 8.41 -1.37 10.07
N ILE A 260 8.39 -1.20 8.74
CA ILE A 260 9.46 -1.56 7.80
C ILE A 260 9.43 -0.67 6.55
N HIS A 261 10.60 -0.37 5.98
CA HIS A 261 10.79 0.49 4.81
C HIS A 261 11.52 -0.23 3.67
N ALA A 262 12.76 -0.65 3.95
CA ALA A 262 13.64 -1.31 3.01
C ALA A 262 13.44 -2.83 3.07
N THR A 263 12.31 -3.32 2.54
CA THR A 263 11.89 -4.72 2.69
C THR A 263 12.91 -5.75 2.22
N THR A 264 13.71 -5.44 1.18
CA THR A 264 14.79 -6.32 0.71
C THR A 264 15.85 -6.58 1.78
N TYR A 265 16.01 -5.66 2.74
CA TYR A 265 17.02 -5.74 3.79
C TYR A 265 16.42 -6.11 5.15
N GLN A 266 15.39 -5.38 5.57
CA GLN A 266 14.92 -5.37 6.96
C GLN A 266 14.10 -6.60 7.37
N PHE A 267 13.60 -7.41 6.42
CA PHE A 267 13.00 -8.70 6.79
C PHE A 267 14.07 -9.69 7.26
N GLU A 268 15.19 -9.80 6.53
CA GLU A 268 16.29 -10.69 6.90
C GLU A 268 17.19 -10.10 8.01
N ASN A 269 17.26 -8.77 8.11
CA ASN A 269 18.09 -8.03 9.08
C ASN A 269 17.22 -7.00 9.83
N PRO A 270 16.30 -7.44 10.72
CA PRO A 270 15.35 -6.56 11.39
C PRO A 270 16.01 -5.51 12.32
N GLU A 271 17.30 -5.70 12.65
CA GLU A 271 18.14 -4.74 13.35
C GLU A 271 18.64 -3.57 12.50
N TRP A 272 18.47 -3.62 11.18
CA TRP A 272 18.77 -2.47 10.32
C TRP A 272 17.63 -1.46 10.44
N ALA A 273 17.93 -0.25 10.93
CA ALA A 273 16.94 0.82 11.10
C ALA A 273 16.90 1.73 9.87
N ILE A 274 16.02 2.72 9.87
CA ILE A 274 15.97 3.76 8.83
C ILE A 274 16.38 5.11 9.44
N ALA A 275 17.03 5.97 8.65
CA ALA A 275 17.62 7.22 9.11
C ALA A 275 16.60 8.24 9.66
N PHE A 276 15.32 8.01 9.41
CA PHE A 276 14.20 8.83 9.88
C PHE A 276 13.35 8.14 10.95
N ASP A 277 13.84 7.04 11.55
CA ASP A 277 13.35 6.58 12.86
C ASP A 277 13.74 7.62 13.93
N ILE A 278 12.76 8.16 14.66
CA ILE A 278 12.99 9.12 15.76
C ILE A 278 13.72 8.45 16.93
N ASP A 279 13.35 7.22 17.27
CA ASP A 279 14.07 6.33 18.19
C ASP A 279 14.40 5.01 17.47
N PRO A 280 15.59 4.91 16.84
CA PRO A 280 15.97 3.71 16.09
C PRO A 280 16.03 2.44 16.97
N ALA A 281 16.42 2.57 18.24
CA ALA A 281 16.51 1.42 19.14
C ALA A 281 15.12 0.86 19.46
N GLN A 282 14.17 1.76 19.77
CA GLN A 282 12.78 1.38 19.99
C GLN A 282 12.12 0.86 18.71
N ALA A 283 12.40 1.46 17.54
CA ALA A 283 11.88 1.01 16.26
C ALA A 283 12.32 -0.44 15.95
N ILE A 284 13.59 -0.77 16.19
CA ILE A 284 14.12 -2.13 16.05
C ILE A 284 13.42 -3.09 17.01
N GLU A 285 13.29 -2.73 18.30
CA GLU A 285 12.63 -3.57 19.30
C GLU A 285 11.18 -3.86 18.91
N THR A 286 10.42 -2.81 18.57
CA THR A 286 9.03 -2.89 18.13
C THR A 286 8.90 -3.76 16.88
N ARG A 287 9.74 -3.55 15.86
CA ARG A 287 9.74 -4.35 14.63
C ARG A 287 9.98 -5.82 14.91
N LYS A 288 11.01 -6.15 15.68
CA LYS A 288 11.34 -7.54 16.02
C LYS A 288 10.21 -8.23 16.77
N LYS A 289 9.65 -7.56 17.78
CA LYS A 289 8.50 -8.06 18.55
C LYS A 289 7.28 -8.28 17.66
N PHE A 290 6.97 -7.33 16.79
CA PHE A 290 5.86 -7.44 15.85
C PHE A 290 6.06 -8.61 14.88
N PHE A 291 7.26 -8.76 14.32
CA PHE A 291 7.60 -9.87 13.42
C PHE A 291 7.54 -11.24 14.11
N ASP A 292 7.98 -11.34 15.36
CA ASP A 292 7.83 -12.55 16.17
C ASP A 292 6.34 -12.92 16.36
N GLU A 293 5.51 -11.94 16.74
CA GLU A 293 4.06 -12.10 16.95
C GLU A 293 3.36 -12.61 15.69
N ILE A 294 3.43 -11.86 14.58
CA ILE A 294 2.69 -12.21 13.37
C ILE A 294 3.21 -13.48 12.69
N SER A 295 4.49 -13.81 12.87
CA SER A 295 5.07 -15.03 12.30
C SER A 295 4.65 -16.27 13.08
N ALA A 296 4.58 -16.18 14.40
CA ALA A 296 4.09 -17.26 15.25
C ALA A 296 2.60 -17.54 15.01
N ASP A 297 1.79 -16.48 14.99
CA ASP A 297 0.34 -16.58 14.90
C ASP A 297 -0.18 -16.67 13.45
N ARG A 298 0.72 -16.49 12.47
CA ARG A 298 0.42 -16.49 11.02
C ARG A 298 -0.65 -15.48 10.64
N VAL A 299 -0.61 -14.31 11.28
CA VAL A 299 -1.54 -13.20 11.02
C VAL A 299 -1.13 -12.50 9.72
N MET A 300 -2.12 -12.21 8.88
CA MET A 300 -1.89 -11.41 7.68
C MET A 300 -1.59 -9.96 8.08
N PHE A 301 -0.61 -9.36 7.42
CA PHE A 301 -0.30 -7.95 7.62
C PHE A 301 -0.06 -7.24 6.30
N ALA A 302 -0.07 -5.92 6.37
CA ALA A 302 0.35 -5.02 5.30
C ALA A 302 1.13 -3.84 5.88
N GLY A 303 1.81 -3.08 5.02
CA GLY A 303 2.62 -1.93 5.43
C GLY A 303 2.81 -0.96 4.28
N MET A 304 3.05 0.31 4.63
CA MET A 304 3.01 1.43 3.69
C MET A 304 4.13 1.30 2.65
N HIS A 305 5.27 0.73 3.05
CA HIS A 305 6.45 0.56 2.20
C HIS A 305 6.74 -0.90 1.83
N ILE A 306 5.76 -1.80 1.99
CA ILE A 306 5.87 -3.17 1.47
C ILE A 306 5.45 -3.17 -0.01
N PRO A 307 6.20 -3.82 -0.92
CA PRO A 307 5.85 -3.88 -2.35
C PRO A 307 4.35 -4.07 -2.60
N PHE A 308 3.74 -3.12 -3.33
CA PHE A 308 2.29 -3.08 -3.57
C PHE A 308 1.78 -4.44 -4.07
N PRO A 309 0.66 -4.97 -3.51
CA PRO A 309 -0.31 -4.32 -2.62
C PRO A 309 0.05 -4.34 -1.12
N GLY A 310 1.24 -4.82 -0.78
CA GLY A 310 1.74 -4.85 0.60
C GLY A 310 1.17 -5.97 1.48
N PHE A 311 0.13 -6.69 1.04
CA PHE A 311 -0.45 -7.78 1.81
C PHE A 311 0.41 -9.05 1.81
N GLY A 312 0.63 -9.64 2.97
CA GLY A 312 1.29 -10.92 3.08
C GLY A 312 1.35 -11.45 4.50
N TYR A 313 2.23 -12.43 4.67
CA TYR A 313 2.54 -13.08 5.93
C TYR A 313 4.04 -13.05 6.16
N LEU A 314 4.44 -13.34 7.38
CA LEU A 314 5.85 -13.43 7.73
C LEU A 314 6.20 -14.84 8.19
N ALA A 315 7.21 -15.44 7.56
CA ALA A 315 7.76 -16.73 7.96
C ALA A 315 9.15 -16.54 8.57
N LYS A 316 9.48 -17.28 9.63
CA LYS A 316 10.85 -17.35 10.15
C LYS A 316 11.81 -17.91 9.09
N GLN A 317 12.98 -17.29 8.97
CA GLN A 317 14.07 -17.75 8.11
C GLN A 317 15.42 -17.47 8.76
N GLY A 318 16.07 -18.51 9.30
CA GLY A 318 17.28 -18.33 10.09
C GLY A 318 17.01 -17.42 11.30
N ASP A 319 17.86 -16.42 11.47
CA ASP A 319 17.73 -15.40 12.52
C ASP A 319 16.80 -14.24 12.13
N GLY A 320 16.40 -14.17 10.85
CA GLY A 320 15.50 -13.17 10.31
C GLY A 320 14.16 -13.75 9.86
N TYR A 321 13.59 -13.09 8.85
CA TYR A 321 12.26 -13.37 8.36
C TYR A 321 12.18 -13.30 6.84
N ARG A 322 11.15 -13.95 6.31
CA ARG A 322 10.78 -13.90 4.90
C ARG A 322 9.36 -13.43 4.77
N PHE A 323 9.17 -12.41 3.95
CA PHE A 323 7.85 -12.02 3.50
C PHE A 323 7.29 -13.05 2.52
N VAL A 324 6.06 -13.47 2.79
CA VAL A 324 5.28 -14.36 1.93
C VAL A 324 4.10 -13.53 1.41
N ALA A 325 4.22 -13.03 0.18
CA ALA A 325 3.15 -12.26 -0.45
C ALA A 325 1.84 -13.06 -0.42
N ALA A 326 0.74 -12.38 -0.11
CA ALA A 326 -0.57 -13.00 -0.14
C ALA A 326 -0.95 -13.36 -1.58
N ASP A 327 -1.68 -14.46 -1.74
CA ASP A 327 -2.22 -14.84 -3.04
C ASP A 327 -3.17 -13.77 -3.58
N TRP A 328 -3.32 -13.78 -4.91
CA TRP A 328 -4.30 -12.95 -5.58
C TRP A 328 -5.71 -13.25 -5.03
N PRO A 329 -6.51 -12.23 -4.68
CA PRO A 329 -7.87 -12.43 -4.18
C PRO A 329 -8.80 -12.82 -5.33
N TYR A 330 -8.78 -14.11 -5.70
CA TYR A 330 -9.59 -14.66 -6.81
C TYR A 330 -11.10 -14.61 -6.56
N THR A 331 -11.51 -14.51 -5.29
CA THR A 331 -12.91 -14.58 -4.88
C THR A 331 -13.32 -13.31 -4.13
N PHE A 332 -14.42 -12.72 -4.57
CA PHE A 332 -15.22 -11.73 -3.86
C PHE A 332 -16.61 -12.31 -3.61
#